data_AF-A0A523AL01-F1
#
_entry.id   AF-A0A523AL01-F1
#
_cell.length_a   1.000
_cell.length_b   1.000
_cell.length_c   1.000
_cell.angle_alpha   90.00
_cell.angle_beta   90.00
_cell.angle_gamma   90.00
#
_symmetry.space_group_name_H-M   'P 1'
#
loop_
_entity.id
_entity.type
_entity.pdbx_description
1 polymer ?
#
loop_
_entity_poly.entity_id
_entity_poly.type
_entity_poly.pdbx_seq_one_letter_code
_entity_poly.pdbx_strand_id
1 'polypeptide(L)'
;MVSKPLGARVPEEVERYLKEFMKTEGVDKSTAVRKILERGISEWRKERALELLGRGKITFARAAEMAGVSLWEMLELVRDRKIEWVHLSPEEIEREFRLAKKISR
;
A
#
# COMPACT_ATOMS: atom_id res chain seq x y z
N MET A 1 -11.02 -21.12 -6.55
CA MET A 1 -11.62 -20.16 -5.60
C MET A 1 -13.11 -20.08 -5.84
N VAL A 2 -13.93 -20.05 -4.78
CA VAL A 2 -15.38 -19.85 -4.89
C VAL A 2 -15.65 -18.34 -5.03
N SER A 3 -16.24 -17.91 -6.14
CA SER A 3 -16.67 -16.51 -6.32
C SER A 3 -18.09 -16.30 -5.84
N LYS A 4 -18.35 -15.16 -5.19
CA LYS A 4 -19.70 -14.73 -4.79
C LYS A 4 -20.16 -13.56 -5.67
N PRO A 5 -21.47 -13.44 -6.00
CA PRO A 5 -21.98 -12.30 -6.75
C PRO A 5 -21.84 -11.00 -5.95
N LEU A 6 -21.50 -9.92 -6.64
CA LEU A 6 -21.39 -8.57 -6.07
C LEU A 6 -22.30 -7.63 -6.88
N GLY A 7 -23.27 -7.01 -6.22
CA GLY A 7 -24.14 -6.00 -6.81
C GLY A 7 -23.82 -4.62 -6.25
N ALA A 8 -23.59 -3.64 -7.13
CA ALA A 8 -23.40 -2.25 -6.76
C ALA A 8 -23.99 -1.33 -7.85
N ARG A 9 -24.58 -0.21 -7.44
CA ARG A 9 -24.93 0.88 -8.36
C ARG A 9 -23.70 1.74 -8.58
N VAL A 10 -23.38 2.01 -9.84
CA VAL A 10 -22.22 2.80 -10.22
C VAL A 10 -22.65 4.00 -11.08
N PRO A 11 -21.94 5.14 -11.01
CA PRO A 11 -22.14 6.24 -11.95
C PRO A 11 -21.91 5.79 -13.40
N GLU A 12 -22.58 6.45 -14.34
CA GLU A 12 -22.47 6.15 -15.78
C GLU A 12 -21.02 6.22 -16.28
N GLU A 13 -20.23 7.16 -15.76
CA GLU A 13 -18.81 7.30 -16.07
C GLU A 13 -18.00 6.04 -15.72
N VAL A 14 -18.27 5.42 -14.57
CA VAL A 14 -17.58 4.18 -14.16
C VAL A 14 -17.95 3.04 -15.09
N GLU A 15 -19.21 2.95 -15.50
CA GLU A 15 -19.63 1.94 -16.48
C GLU A 15 -18.95 2.15 -17.83
N ARG A 16 -18.80 3.41 -18.27
CA ARG A 16 -18.08 3.75 -19.51
C ARG A 16 -16.63 3.29 -19.48
N TYR A 17 -15.88 3.62 -18.42
CA TYR A 17 -14.49 3.17 -18.26
C TYR A 17 -14.39 1.64 -18.16
N LEU A 18 -15.34 0.98 -17.49
CA LEU A 18 -15.36 -0.48 -17.42
C LEU A 18 -15.53 -1.12 -18.81
N LYS A 19 -16.42 -0.58 -19.65
CA LYS A 19 -16.61 -1.06 -21.03
C LYS A 19 -15.36 -0.86 -21.88
N GLU A 20 -14.67 0.26 -21.73
CA GLU A 20 -13.40 0.54 -22.41
C GLU A 20 -12.29 -0.44 -21.96
N PHE A 21 -12.16 -0.68 -20.66
CA PHE A 21 -11.24 -1.66 -20.11
C PHE A 21 -11.52 -3.07 -20.66
N MET A 22 -12.80 -3.50 -20.67
CA MET A 22 -13.21 -4.78 -21.24
C MET A 22 -12.80 -4.93 -22.71
N LYS A 23 -13.03 -3.89 -23.52
CA LYS A 23 -12.67 -3.89 -24.95
C LYS A 23 -11.16 -3.96 -25.14
N THR A 24 -10.40 -3.21 -24.34
CA THR A 24 -8.94 -3.12 -24.45
C THR A 24 -8.26 -4.42 -24.03
N GLU A 25 -8.74 -5.03 -22.95
CA GLU A 25 -8.16 -6.25 -22.38
C GLU A 25 -8.75 -7.54 -22.98
N GLY A 26 -9.84 -7.45 -23.75
CA GLY A 26 -10.52 -8.59 -24.36
C GLY A 26 -11.15 -9.54 -23.33
N VAL A 27 -11.70 -9.00 -22.24
CA VAL A 27 -12.25 -9.80 -21.12
C VAL A 27 -13.74 -9.54 -20.89
N ASP A 28 -14.42 -10.53 -20.30
CA ASP A 28 -15.82 -10.37 -19.88
C ASP A 28 -15.97 -9.40 -18.70
N LYS A 29 -17.22 -8.99 -18.44
CA LYS A 29 -17.56 -8.01 -17.39
C LYS A 29 -17.13 -8.46 -15.99
N SER A 30 -17.35 -9.73 -15.65
CA SER A 30 -17.00 -10.25 -14.32
C SER A 30 -15.49 -10.29 -14.10
N THR A 31 -14.75 -10.65 -15.14
CA THR A 31 -13.28 -10.62 -15.13
C THR A 31 -12.75 -9.19 -15.03
N ALA A 32 -13.31 -8.25 -15.80
CA ALA A 32 -12.93 -6.84 -15.75
C ALA A 32 -13.17 -6.22 -14.37
N VAL A 33 -14.38 -6.39 -13.82
CA VAL A 33 -14.75 -5.88 -12.49
C VAL A 33 -13.81 -6.43 -11.43
N ARG A 34 -13.51 -7.73 -11.47
CA ARG A 34 -12.60 -8.36 -10.51
C ARG A 34 -11.19 -7.77 -10.60
N LYS A 35 -10.60 -7.68 -11.80
CA LYS A 35 -9.25 -7.11 -12.00
C LYS A 35 -9.17 -5.68 -11.47
N ILE A 36 -10.16 -4.84 -11.75
CA ILE A 36 -10.18 -3.44 -11.29
C ILE A 36 -10.33 -3.38 -9.77
N LEU A 37 -11.23 -4.19 -9.19
CA LEU A 37 -11.42 -4.23 -7.74
C LEU A 37 -10.16 -4.72 -7.02
N GLU A 38 -9.49 -5.76 -7.51
CA GLU A 38 -8.25 -6.26 -6.93
C GLU A 38 -7.14 -5.20 -6.94
N ARG A 39 -7.01 -4.45 -8.05
CA ARG A 39 -6.09 -3.30 -8.14
C ARG A 39 -6.47 -2.20 -7.13
N GLY A 40 -7.75 -1.83 -7.05
CA GLY A 40 -8.24 -0.83 -6.11
C GLY A 40 -8.03 -1.22 -4.64
N ILE A 41 -8.28 -2.49 -4.29
CA ILE A 41 -8.03 -3.01 -2.95
C ILE A 41 -6.54 -3.01 -2.63
N SER A 42 -5.69 -3.41 -3.58
CA SER A 42 -4.23 -3.38 -3.39
C SER A 42 -3.75 -1.96 -3.11
N GLU A 43 -4.21 -0.97 -3.87
CA GLU A 43 -3.80 0.42 -3.68
C GLU A 43 -4.34 1.00 -2.37
N TRP A 44 -5.61 0.76 -2.04
CA TRP A 44 -6.21 1.17 -0.77
C TRP A 44 -5.45 0.61 0.44
N ARG A 45 -5.01 -0.65 0.37
CA ARG A 45 -4.20 -1.28 1.42
C ARG A 45 -2.86 -0.55 1.63
N LYS A 46 -2.18 -0.16 0.54
CA LYS A 46 -0.91 0.59 0.61
C LYS A 46 -1.13 1.97 1.21
N GLU A 47 -2.13 2.71 0.74
CA GLU A 47 -2.46 4.05 1.26
C GLU A 47 -2.75 4.01 2.76
N ARG A 48 -3.56 3.04 3.19
CA ARG A 48 -3.92 2.89 4.60
C ARG A 48 -2.72 2.47 5.46
N ALA A 49 -1.85 1.60 4.96
CA ALA A 49 -0.62 1.21 5.66
C ALA A 49 0.32 2.40 5.85
N LEU A 50 0.51 3.22 4.81
CA LEU A 50 1.33 4.43 4.84
C LEU A 50 0.78 5.48 5.82
N GLU A 51 -0.54 5.72 5.81
CA GLU A 51 -1.19 6.65 6.74
C GLU A 51 -0.96 6.24 8.21
N LEU A 52 -1.13 4.96 8.53
CA LEU A 52 -0.95 4.45 9.88
C LEU A 52 0.53 4.47 10.30
N LEU A 53 1.44 4.15 9.36
CA LEU A 53 2.88 4.19 9.58
C LEU A 53 3.35 5.62 9.90
N GLY A 54 2.97 6.61 9.07
CA GLY A 54 3.34 8.01 9.28
C GLY A 54 2.76 8.62 10.57
N ARG A 55 1.68 8.05 11.12
CA ARG A 55 1.15 8.42 12.44
C ARG A 55 1.78 7.67 13.61
N GLY A 56 2.80 6.84 13.36
CA GLY A 56 3.43 5.99 14.36
C GLY A 56 2.50 4.95 15.00
N LYS A 57 1.38 4.59 14.33
CA LYS A 57 0.38 3.64 14.88
C LYS A 57 0.73 2.18 14.65
N ILE A 58 1.58 1.91 13.65
CA ILE A 58 2.05 0.57 13.32
C ILE A 58 3.55 0.59 13.02
N THR A 59 4.20 -0.55 13.17
CA THR A 59 5.61 -0.71 12.80
C THR A 59 5.77 -0.78 11.29
N PHE A 60 6.99 -0.51 10.79
CA PHE A 60 7.31 -0.62 9.37
C PHE A 60 7.01 -2.02 8.81
N ALA A 61 7.37 -3.08 9.54
CA ALA A 61 7.09 -4.46 9.14
C ALA A 61 5.57 -4.75 9.06
N ARG A 62 4.79 -4.25 10.02
CA ARG A 62 3.33 -4.39 10.00
C ARG A 62 2.70 -3.61 8.84
N ALA A 63 3.27 -2.47 8.47
CA ALA A 63 2.82 -1.70 7.32
C ALA A 63 3.06 -2.46 6.00
N ALA A 64 4.23 -3.10 5.83
CA ALA A 64 4.52 -3.94 4.66
C ALA A 64 3.53 -5.12 4.55
N GLU A 65 3.30 -5.84 5.65
CA GLU A 65 2.33 -6.93 5.71
C GLU A 65 0.91 -6.45 5.36
N MET A 66 0.49 -5.31 5.93
CA MET A 66 -0.81 -4.71 5.68
C MET A 66 -0.98 -4.28 4.22
N ALA A 67 0.05 -3.69 3.61
CA ALA A 67 0.08 -3.34 2.20
C ALA A 67 0.14 -4.56 1.27
N GLY A 68 0.56 -5.72 1.79
CA GLY A 68 0.72 -6.95 1.02
C GLY A 68 1.95 -6.92 0.13
N VAL A 69 3.01 -6.28 0.59
CA VAL A 69 4.28 -6.11 -0.13
C VAL A 69 5.45 -6.57 0.75
N SER A 70 6.60 -6.80 0.14
CA SER A 70 7.85 -7.06 0.86
C SER A 70 8.34 -5.83 1.63
N LEU A 71 9.26 -6.02 2.57
CA LEU A 71 9.90 -4.91 3.30
C LEU A 71 10.62 -3.94 2.34
N TRP A 72 11.22 -4.46 1.27
CA TRP A 72 11.91 -3.62 0.27
C TRP A 72 10.93 -2.76 -0.53
N GLU A 73 9.85 -3.35 -1.01
CA GLU A 73 8.79 -2.60 -1.71
C GLU A 73 8.13 -1.57 -0.78
N MET A 74 7.97 -1.88 0.51
CA MET A 74 7.48 -0.91 1.48
C MET A 74 8.44 0.27 1.64
N LEU A 75 9.75 0.04 1.61
CA LEU A 75 10.75 1.10 1.69
C LEU A 75 10.66 2.04 0.48
N GLU A 76 10.51 1.46 -0.72
CA GLU A 76 10.28 2.23 -1.94
C GLU A 76 8.98 3.02 -1.87
N LEU A 77 7.88 2.40 -1.44
CA LEU A 77 6.57 3.08 -1.30
C LEU A 77 6.66 4.29 -0.38
N VAL A 78 7.34 4.15 0.75
CA VAL A 78 7.51 5.22 1.73
C VAL A 78 8.36 6.36 1.17
N ARG A 79 9.44 6.04 0.44
CA ARG A 79 10.28 7.03 -0.24
C ARG A 79 9.50 7.78 -1.32
N ASP A 80 8.80 7.07 -2.17
CA ASP A 80 8.12 7.62 -3.34
C ASP A 80 6.90 8.46 -2.94
N ARG A 81 6.19 8.06 -1.88
CA ARG A 81 5.07 8.80 -1.29
C ARG A 81 5.52 9.84 -0.25
N LYS A 82 6.83 10.01 -0.04
CA LYS A 82 7.44 10.97 0.90
C LYS A 82 6.83 10.91 2.30
N ILE A 83 6.59 9.70 2.79
CA ILE A 83 6.08 9.50 4.14
C ILE A 83 7.25 9.59 5.11
N GLU A 84 7.18 10.54 6.03
CA GLU A 84 8.08 10.60 7.18
C GLU A 84 7.53 9.72 8.30
N TRP A 85 8.30 8.71 8.73
CA TRP A 85 7.87 7.77 9.78
C TRP A 85 8.94 7.52 10.85
N VAL A 86 10.17 7.96 10.60
CA VAL A 86 11.25 7.94 11.58
C VAL A 86 11.32 9.32 12.19
N HIS A 87 10.88 9.45 13.43
CA HIS A 87 10.97 10.69 14.19
C HIS A 87 12.11 10.55 15.20
N LEU A 88 13.33 10.79 14.74
CA LEU A 88 14.52 10.83 15.62
C LEU A 88 15.08 12.25 15.64
N SER A 89 15.27 12.77 16.84
CA SER A 89 16.03 14.00 17.05
C SER A 89 17.52 13.78 16.76
N PRO A 90 18.27 14.82 16.35
CA PRO A 90 19.72 14.73 16.19
C PRO A 90 20.43 14.19 17.44
N GLU A 91 19.96 14.55 18.63
CA GLU A 91 20.50 14.08 19.91
C GLU A 91 20.30 12.57 20.11
N GLU A 92 19.14 12.04 19.71
CA GLU A 92 18.85 10.61 19.73
C GLU A 92 19.75 9.86 18.75
N ILE A 93 19.91 10.37 17.53
CA ILE A 93 20.79 9.77 16.52
C ILE A 93 22.24 9.67 17.05
N GLU A 94 22.76 10.77 17.62
CA GLU A 94 24.12 10.82 18.18
C GLU A 94 24.29 9.86 19.37
N ARG A 95 23.25 9.68 20.18
CA ARG A 95 23.24 8.72 21.29
C ARG A 95 23.31 7.28 20.77
N GLU A 96 22.44 6.92 19.82
CA GLU A 96 22.40 5.58 19.24
C GLU A 96 23.74 5.23 18.56
N PHE A 97 24.33 6.18 17.83
CA PHE A 97 25.65 6.00 17.19
C PHE A 97 26.75 5.73 18.22
N ARG A 98 26.79 6.48 19.32
CA ARG A 98 27.77 6.26 20.41
C ARG A 98 27.59 4.89 21.09
N LEU A 99 26.36 4.43 21.27
CA LEU A 99 26.07 3.09 21.82
C LEU A 99 26.58 2.00 20.89
N ALA A 100 26.27 2.08 19.59
CA ALA A 100 26.73 1.10 18.61
C ALA A 100 28.26 0.99 18.59
N LYS A 101 28.98 2.12 18.64
CA LYS A 101 30.46 2.16 18.68
C LYS A 101 31.07 1.50 19.91
N LYS A 102 30.37 1.52 21.06
CA LYS A 102 30.83 0.84 22.29
C LYS A 102 30.65 -0.67 22.20
N ILE A 103 29.59 -1.13 21.56
CA ILE A 103 29.26 -2.56 21.43
C ILE A 103 30.11 -3.23 20.34
N SER A 104 30.51 -2.48 19.30
CA SER A 104 31.35 -3.01 18.21
C SER A 104 32.85 -3.10 18.57
N ARG A 105 33.22 -2.94 19.84
CA ARG A 105 34.58 -3.06 20.37
C ARG A 105 34.67 -4.28 21.26
#